data_AF-A0A7K1BPK6-F1
#
_entry.id   AF-A0A7K1BPK6-F1
#
_cell.length_a   1.000
_cell.length_b   1.000
_cell.length_c   1.000
_cell.angle_alpha   90.00
_cell.angle_beta   90.00
_cell.angle_gamma   90.00
#
_symmetry.space_group_name_H-M   'P 1'
#
loop_
_entity.id
_entity.type
_entity.pdbx_description
1 polymer ?
#
loop_
_entity_poly.entity_id
_entity_poly.type
_entity_poly.pdbx_seq_one_letter_code
_entity_poly.pdbx_strand_id
1 'polypeptide(L)'
;QTPQVDYISTSVGSEHLWEAWAPVGRLGWPEDQARVALFLASDLSAYVTGHNIPVDGGTKAGAGWFYSPAEERFTNRPKGL
;
A
#
# COMPACT_ATOMS: atom_id res chain seq x y z
N GLN A 1 -2.20 -6.84 -15.80
CA GLN A 1 -2.90 -5.96 -14.83
C GLN A 1 -2.22 -4.59 -14.86
N THR A 2 -2.97 -3.51 -14.69
CA THR A 2 -2.43 -2.13 -14.66
C THR A 2 -2.20 -1.74 -13.20
N PRO A 3 -1.04 -1.23 -12.76
CA PRO A 3 -0.82 -0.79 -11.38
C PRO A 3 -1.72 0.40 -10.98
N GLN A 4 -1.99 0.58 -9.67
CA GLN A 4 -2.80 1.72 -9.18
C GLN A 4 -2.15 3.08 -9.45
N VAL A 5 -0.82 3.13 -9.37
CA VAL A 5 0.04 4.24 -9.78
C VAL A 5 1.10 3.64 -10.67
N ASP A 6 1.55 4.36 -11.70
CA ASP A 6 2.53 3.86 -12.66
C ASP A 6 3.96 3.77 -12.07
N TYR A 7 4.13 2.91 -11.06
CA TYR A 7 5.41 2.62 -10.44
C TYR A 7 6.37 1.94 -11.42
N ILE A 8 5.85 1.21 -12.40
CA ILE A 8 6.67 0.44 -13.33
C ILE A 8 7.44 1.39 -14.25
N SER A 9 6.81 2.43 -14.79
CA SER A 9 7.52 3.38 -15.65
C SER A 9 8.30 4.43 -14.86
N THR A 10 7.81 4.83 -13.68
CA THR A 10 8.40 5.93 -12.91
C THR A 10 9.50 5.50 -11.94
N SER A 11 9.64 4.19 -11.69
CA SER A 11 10.52 3.64 -10.65
C SER A 11 11.40 2.49 -11.15
N VAL A 12 11.77 2.51 -12.43
CA VAL A 12 12.61 1.48 -13.06
C VAL A 12 13.89 1.26 -12.24
N GLY A 13 14.19 0.00 -11.89
CA GLY A 13 15.37 -0.37 -11.09
C GLY A 13 15.13 -0.35 -9.56
N SER A 14 13.95 0.07 -9.10
CA SER A 14 13.56 0.09 -7.68
C SER A 14 12.68 -1.09 -7.28
N GLU A 15 12.58 -2.13 -8.11
CA GLU A 15 11.68 -3.27 -7.89
C GLU A 15 11.98 -3.99 -6.58
N HIS A 16 13.26 -4.04 -6.21
CA HIS A 16 13.75 -4.60 -4.95
C HIS A 16 13.27 -3.85 -3.68
N LEU A 17 12.69 -2.66 -3.83
CA LEU A 17 12.17 -1.84 -2.73
C LEU A 17 10.66 -1.91 -2.56
N TRP A 18 9.94 -2.62 -3.43
CA TRP A 18 8.48 -2.68 -3.35
C TRP A 18 7.99 -3.25 -2.02
N GLU A 19 8.73 -4.19 -1.43
CA GLU A 19 8.44 -4.73 -0.10
C GLU A 19 8.57 -3.68 1.02
N ALA A 20 9.38 -2.64 0.81
CA ALA A 20 9.63 -1.57 1.77
C ALA A 20 8.60 -0.42 1.70
N TRP A 21 7.94 -0.24 0.56
CA TRP A 21 7.11 0.94 0.28
C TRP A 21 5.74 0.94 0.96
N ALA A 22 5.18 -0.25 1.21
CA ALA A 22 3.91 -0.42 1.91
C ALA A 22 4.04 -1.57 2.91
N PRO A 23 3.48 -1.46 4.13
CA PRO A 23 3.51 -2.54 5.12
C PRO A 23 3.00 -3.91 4.63
N VAL A 24 2.10 -3.93 3.64
CA VAL A 24 1.61 -5.17 3.01
C VAL A 24 2.67 -5.88 2.14
N GLY A 25 3.82 -5.26 1.88
CA GLY A 25 4.95 -5.86 1.16
C GLY A 25 4.77 -5.98 -0.35
N ARG A 26 3.81 -5.26 -0.95
CA ARG A 26 3.58 -5.27 -2.41
C ARG A 26 2.98 -3.97 -2.92
N LEU A 27 3.08 -3.77 -4.24
CA LEU A 27 2.35 -2.71 -4.93
C LEU A 27 0.84 -2.93 -4.89
N GLY A 28 0.11 -1.81 -4.85
CA GLY A 28 -1.34 -1.78 -4.99
C GLY A 28 -1.79 -1.92 -6.44
N TRP A 29 -2.89 -2.64 -6.64
CA TRP A 29 -3.53 -2.83 -7.93
C TRP A 29 -4.94 -2.21 -7.93
N PRO A 30 -5.51 -1.83 -9.08
CA PRO A 30 -6.88 -1.33 -9.21
C PRO A 30 -7.92 -2.24 -8.56
N GLU A 31 -7.66 -3.55 -8.55
CA GLU A 31 -8.54 -4.51 -7.90
C GLU A 31 -8.56 -4.36 -6.37
N ASP A 32 -7.50 -3.84 -5.74
CA ASP A 32 -7.52 -3.50 -4.32
C ASP A 32 -8.52 -2.38 -4.03
N GLN A 33 -8.54 -1.34 -4.88
CA GLN A 33 -9.54 -0.27 -4.82
C GLN A 33 -10.95 -0.80 -5.09
N ALA A 34 -11.10 -1.56 -6.16
CA ALA A 34 -12.40 -2.09 -6.60
C ALA A 34 -13.04 -2.99 -5.54
N ARG A 35 -12.25 -3.79 -4.82
CA ARG A 35 -12.75 -4.64 -3.73
C ARG A 35 -13.32 -3.83 -2.57
N VAL A 36 -12.67 -2.72 -2.18
CA VAL A 36 -13.18 -1.84 -1.12
C VAL A 36 -14.41 -1.08 -1.57
N ALA A 37 -14.42 -0.60 -2.83
CA ALA A 37 -15.61 0.01 -3.42
C ALA A 37 -16.79 -0.97 -3.46
N LEU A 38 -16.55 -2.24 -3.83
CA LEU A 38 -17.57 -3.28 -3.82
C LEU A 38 -18.11 -3.56 -2.42
N PHE A 39 -17.23 -3.63 -1.41
CA PHE A 39 -17.65 -3.74 0.00
C PHE A 39 -18.57 -2.58 0.40
N LEU A 40 -18.17 -1.34 0.12
CA LEU A 40 -18.94 -0.12 0.42
C LEU A 40 -20.25 -0.01 -0.36
N ALA A 41 -20.35 -0.63 -1.53
CA ALA A 41 -21.58 -0.69 -2.32
C ALA A 41 -22.53 -1.82 -1.89
N SER A 42 -22.08 -2.71 -1.00
CA SER A 42 -22.84 -3.88 -0.55
C SER A 42 -23.48 -3.67 0.82
N ASP A 43 -24.49 -4.50 1.12
CA ASP A 43 -25.16 -4.53 2.44
C ASP A 43 -24.20 -4.87 3.60
N LEU A 44 -23.01 -5.43 3.32
CA LEU A 44 -21.98 -5.70 4.34
C LEU A 44 -21.47 -4.43 5.02
N SER A 45 -21.67 -3.27 4.39
CA SER A 45 -21.24 -1.96 4.89
C SER A 45 -22.37 -1.14 5.51
N ALA A 46 -23.53 -1.73 5.81
CA ALA A 46 -24.75 -1.01 6.21
C ALA A 46 -24.61 -0.05 7.42
N TYR A 47 -23.59 -0.24 8.25
CA TYR A 47 -23.29 0.64 9.40
C TYR A 47 -21.98 1.44 9.27
N VAL A 48 -21.34 1.39 8.10
CA VAL A 48 -20.12 2.15 7.81
C VAL A 48 -20.53 3.45 7.12
N THR A 49 -20.52 4.55 7.86
CA THR A 49 -20.86 5.88 7.37
C THR A 49 -19.91 6.94 7.94
N GLY A 50 -19.73 8.05 7.20
CA GLY A 50 -18.91 9.18 7.63
C GLY A 50 -17.40 8.86 7.77
N HIS A 51 -16.90 7.85 7.05
CA HIS A 51 -15.52 7.39 7.19
C HIS A 51 -14.77 7.37 5.85
N ASN A 52 -13.46 7.64 5.92
CA ASN A 52 -12.54 7.44 4.81
C ASN A 52 -11.80 6.12 5.03
N ILE A 53 -11.86 5.20 4.07
CA ILE A 53 -11.13 3.92 4.14
C ILE A 53 -9.89 4.02 3.24
N PRO A 54 -8.66 4.12 3.80
CA PRO A 54 -7.44 4.09 3.01
C PRO A 54 -7.25 2.73 2.36
N VAL A 55 -6.90 2.73 1.08
CA VAL A 55 -6.58 1.54 0.31
C VAL A 55 -5.17 1.73 -0.26
N ASP A 56 -4.20 1.67 0.63
CA ASP A 56 -2.81 2.09 0.36
C ASP A 56 -1.77 1.08 0.86
N GLY A 57 -2.20 -0.14 1.19
CA GLY A 57 -1.31 -1.18 1.72
C GLY A 57 -0.73 -0.86 3.11
N GLY A 58 -1.27 0.15 3.82
CA GLY A 58 -0.84 0.55 5.15
C GLY A 58 0.09 1.76 5.18
N THR A 59 0.39 2.39 4.04
CA THR A 59 1.33 3.52 3.96
C THR A 59 0.95 4.69 4.87
N LYS A 60 -0.34 5.07 4.92
CA LYS A 60 -0.83 6.10 5.84
C LYS A 60 -0.65 5.71 7.31
N ALA A 61 -0.82 4.44 7.65
CA ALA A 61 -0.67 3.93 9.01
C ALA A 61 0.80 3.78 9.44
N GLY A 62 1.72 3.59 8.48
CA GLY A 62 3.14 3.43 8.75
C GLY A 62 3.79 4.63 9.43
N ALA A 63 3.21 5.83 9.34
CA ALA A 63 3.65 7.02 10.07
C ALA A 63 5.17 7.31 9.99
N GLY A 64 5.77 7.07 8.81
CA GLY A 64 7.20 7.27 8.56
C GLY A 64 8.11 6.10 8.95
N TRP A 65 7.54 4.96 9.36
CA TRP A 65 8.24 3.69 9.51
C TRP A 65 8.14 2.89 8.22
N PHE A 66 9.29 2.41 7.75
CA PHE A 66 9.41 1.60 6.55
C PHE A 66 10.03 0.25 6.92
N TYR A 67 9.62 -0.81 6.23
CA TYR A 67 10.33 -2.07 6.33
C TYR A 67 11.67 -1.93 5.60
N SER A 68 12.77 -2.30 6.25
CA SER A 68 14.09 -2.41 5.62
C SER A 68 14.34 -3.87 5.28
N PRO A 69 14.36 -4.25 4.00
CA PRO A 69 14.69 -5.63 3.61
C PRO A 69 16.10 -6.02 4.03
N ALA A 70 17.05 -5.08 4.00
CA ALA A 70 18.43 -5.31 4.40
C ALA A 70 18.62 -5.54 5.92
N GLU A 71 17.80 -4.89 6.75
CA GLU A 71 17.87 -5.01 8.22
C GLU A 71 16.80 -5.95 8.81
N GLU A 72 15.93 -6.52 7.98
CA GLU A 72 14.79 -7.36 8.35
C GLU A 72 13.91 -6.78 9.48
N ARG A 73 13.72 -5.46 9.49
CA ARG A 73 12.95 -4.77 10.53
C ARG A 73 12.33 -3.47 10.03
N PHE A 74 11.34 -2.97 10.78
CA PHE A 74 10.82 -1.62 10.59
C PHE A 74 11.78 -0.56 11.17
N THR A 75 12.04 0.49 10.41
CA THR A 75 12.89 1.62 10.79
C THR A 75 12.35 2.92 10.23
N ASN A 76 12.48 4.00 11.00
CA ASN A 76 12.22 5.37 10.53
C ASN A 76 13.49 6.06 9.96
N ARG A 77 14.59 5.29 9.84
CA ARG A 77 15.87 5.71 9.27
C ARG A 77 16.46 4.58 8.42
N PRO A 78 15.81 4.21 7.31
CA PRO A 78 16.34 3.15 6.46
C PRO A 78 17.68 3.59 5.86
N LYS A 79 18.68 2.73 5.96
CA LYS A 79 19.96 2.91 5.28
C LYS A 79 19.92 2.14 3.97
N GLY A 80 20.11 2.82 2.85
CA GLY A 80 20.13 2.18 1.53
C GLY A 80 18.77 1.60 1.14
N LEU A 81 17.73 2.46 1.13
CA LEU A 81 16.62 2.23 0.19
C LEU A 81 17.22 2.31 -1.21
#